data_AF-A0A7C2CT96-F1
#
_entry.id   AF-A0A7C2CT96-F1
#
_cell.length_a   1.000
_cell.length_b   1.000
_cell.length_c   1.000
_cell.angle_alpha   90.00
_cell.angle_beta   90.00
_cell.angle_gamma   90.00
#
_symmetry.space_group_name_H-M   'P 1'
#
loop_
_entity.id
_entity.type
_entity.pdbx_description
1 polymer ?
#
loop_
_entity_poly.entity_id
_entity_poly.type
_entity_poly.pdbx_seq_one_letter_code
_entity_poly.pdbx_strand_id
1 'polypeptide(L)'
;MKKSLHSALAMLFICSLLLLIIAGGVKAGNPAYSITEYPSINTATVDGKWTANDEWTDTPATELTGNATGKFGYNIQDFTNLGLEWIVEIFTDNTNDAGDYWQICFDDGNDGGMAPDTDDFKIEIIGHTTLKVYKGTGTGWQEITPEAGEIKWNNTISASPWNSTPHWILELVDTSKTS
;
A
#
# COMPACT_ATOMS: atom_id res chain seq x y z
N MET A 1 31.26 39.35 16.05
CA MET A 1 31.34 38.10 16.83
C MET A 1 30.03 37.73 17.55
N LYS A 2 29.36 38.62 18.29
CA LYS A 2 28.11 38.24 19.00
C LYS A 2 26.98 37.79 18.07
N LYS A 3 26.75 38.48 16.95
CA LYS A 3 25.65 38.15 16.00
C LYS A 3 25.82 36.78 15.32
N SER A 4 27.05 36.38 14.97
CA SER A 4 27.31 35.08 14.32
C SER A 4 27.08 33.91 15.27
N LEU A 5 27.36 34.07 16.57
CA LEU A 5 27.13 33.04 17.58
C LEU A 5 25.62 32.78 17.79
N HIS A 6 24.80 33.83 17.77
CA HIS A 6 23.34 33.68 17.94
C HIS A 6 22.70 32.99 16.73
N SER A 7 23.14 33.33 15.52
CA SER A 7 22.67 32.66 14.30
C SER A 7 23.06 31.17 14.26
N ALA A 8 24.29 30.84 14.66
CA ALA A 8 24.75 29.46 14.74
C ALA A 8 23.95 28.64 15.76
N LEU A 9 23.66 29.22 16.94
CA LEU A 9 22.86 28.56 17.96
C LEU A 9 21.42 28.34 17.50
N ALA A 10 20.80 29.35 16.88
CA ALA A 10 19.44 29.24 16.35
C ALA A 10 19.33 28.16 15.26
N MET A 11 20.32 28.08 14.38
CA MET A 11 20.38 27.05 13.33
C MET A 11 20.51 25.65 13.92
N LEU A 12 21.35 25.47 14.95
CA LEU A 12 21.48 24.20 15.66
C LEU A 12 20.16 23.77 16.33
N PHE A 13 19.44 24.69 16.98
CA PHE A 13 18.14 24.41 17.59
C PHE A 13 17.08 24.02 16.56
N ILE A 14 17.04 24.71 15.42
CA ILE A 14 16.12 24.36 14.31
C ILE A 14 16.46 22.99 13.74
N CYS A 15 17.74 22.69 13.47
CA CYS A 15 18.15 21.37 12.99
C CYS A 15 17.85 20.26 13.99
N SER A 16 18.04 20.50 15.29
CA SER A 16 17.72 19.54 16.35
C SER A 16 16.22 19.30 16.47
N LEU A 17 15.40 20.34 16.31
CA LEU A 17 13.95 20.23 16.32
C LEU A 17 13.44 19.48 15.09
N LEU A 18 14.02 19.74 13.91
CA LEU A 18 13.71 19.02 12.67
C LEU A 18 14.11 17.54 12.78
N LEU A 19 15.26 17.22 13.38
CA LEU A 19 15.68 15.84 13.64
C LEU A 19 14.70 15.08 14.54
N LEU A 20 14.15 15.74 15.57
CA LEU A 20 13.16 15.13 16.47
C LEU A 20 11.80 14.89 15.77
N ILE A 21 11.42 15.74 14.82
CA ILE A 21 10.19 15.56 14.03
C ILE A 21 10.34 14.42 13.01
N ILE A 22 11.54 14.25 12.43
CA ILE A 22 11.80 13.16 11.47
C ILE A 22 11.99 11.81 12.18
N ALA A 23 12.54 11.80 13.40
CA ALA A 23 12.79 10.57 14.18
C ALA A 23 11.52 9.93 14.76
N GLY A 24 10.37 10.62 14.72
CA GLY A 24 9.06 10.05 15.01
C GLY A 24 8.50 9.31 13.79
N GLY A 25 9.20 8.28 13.34
CA GLY A 25 8.80 7.50 12.17
C GLY A 25 7.39 6.91 12.31
N VAL A 26 6.64 6.91 11.22
CA VAL A 26 5.44 6.08 11.10
C VAL A 26 5.93 4.65 11.11
N LYS A 27 5.69 3.93 12.21
CA LYS A 27 5.97 2.50 12.27
C LYS A 27 4.87 1.80 11.47
N ALA A 28 5.25 1.10 10.41
CA ALA A 28 4.36 0.18 9.70
C ALA A 28 3.95 -0.99 10.63
N GLY A 29 4.86 -1.37 11.55
CA GLY A 29 4.66 -2.46 12.50
C GLY A 29 4.47 -2.05 13.96
N ASN A 30 3.54 -2.73 14.64
CA ASN A 30 3.42 -2.65 16.09
C ASN A 30 3.17 -4.05 16.69
N PRO A 31 4.13 -4.64 17.43
CA PRO A 31 3.97 -5.97 18.03
C PRO A 31 2.77 -6.11 19.00
N ALA A 32 2.22 -5.00 19.48
CA ALA A 32 1.01 -5.01 20.31
C ALA A 32 -0.29 -5.15 19.50
N TYR A 33 -0.22 -5.04 18.18
CA TYR A 33 -1.35 -5.17 17.26
C TYR A 33 -1.08 -6.34 16.34
N SER A 34 -2.01 -7.29 16.33
CA SER A 34 -2.04 -8.37 15.34
C SER A 34 -3.45 -8.43 14.80
N ILE A 35 -3.56 -8.83 13.54
CA ILE A 35 -4.82 -9.18 12.92
C ILE A 35 -4.81 -10.69 12.68
N THR A 36 -5.95 -11.33 12.89
CA THR A 36 -6.13 -12.72 12.46
C THR A 36 -6.55 -12.68 11.01
N GLU A 37 -5.71 -13.26 10.15
CA GLU A 37 -6.00 -13.38 8.72
C GLU A 37 -6.90 -14.60 8.47
N TYR A 38 -7.80 -14.46 7.51
CA TYR A 38 -8.67 -15.52 7.06
C TYR A 38 -8.51 -15.69 5.55
N PRO A 39 -8.64 -16.93 5.05
CA PRO A 39 -8.71 -17.13 3.62
C PRO A 39 -10.02 -16.56 3.07
N SER A 40 -10.00 -16.12 1.81
CA SER A 40 -11.20 -15.78 1.07
C SER A 40 -12.16 -16.98 1.05
N ILE A 41 -13.42 -16.75 1.39
CA ILE A 41 -14.49 -17.74 1.23
C ILE A 41 -14.74 -17.99 -0.26
N ASN A 42 -14.74 -16.92 -1.03
CA ASN A 42 -14.82 -16.91 -2.48
C ASN A 42 -13.58 -16.21 -3.02
N THR A 43 -12.71 -16.94 -3.72
CA THR A 43 -11.52 -16.37 -4.36
C THR A 43 -11.92 -15.26 -5.33
N ALA A 44 -11.27 -14.10 -5.21
CA ALA A 44 -11.57 -12.97 -6.07
C ALA A 44 -11.07 -13.19 -7.51
N THR A 45 -11.87 -12.75 -8.46
CA THR A 45 -11.49 -12.59 -9.86
C THR A 45 -10.80 -11.26 -9.99
N VAL A 46 -9.53 -11.26 -10.38
CA VAL A 46 -8.79 -10.02 -10.62
C VAL A 46 -9.25 -9.36 -11.93
N ASP A 47 -10.35 -8.62 -11.89
CA ASP A 47 -10.89 -7.91 -13.05
C ASP A 47 -11.12 -6.40 -12.82
N GLY A 48 -10.68 -5.91 -11.66
CA GLY A 48 -10.62 -4.51 -11.29
C GLY A 48 -11.97 -3.95 -10.87
N LYS A 49 -12.88 -4.79 -10.39
CA LYS A 49 -14.21 -4.41 -9.91
C LYS A 49 -14.78 -5.50 -9.03
N TRP A 50 -15.64 -5.12 -8.10
CA TRP A 50 -16.41 -6.07 -7.31
C TRP A 50 -17.48 -6.75 -8.19
N THR A 51 -17.14 -7.92 -8.74
CA THR A 51 -17.93 -8.57 -9.79
C THR A 51 -19.06 -9.41 -9.22
N ALA A 52 -18.78 -10.23 -8.21
CA ALA A 52 -19.79 -11.03 -7.52
C ALA A 52 -20.14 -10.41 -6.17
N ASN A 53 -21.43 -10.35 -5.84
CA ASN A 53 -21.90 -9.70 -4.62
C ASN A 53 -21.32 -10.29 -3.33
N ASP A 54 -20.81 -11.52 -3.36
CA ASP A 54 -20.23 -12.27 -2.25
C ASP A 54 -18.70 -12.42 -2.31
N GLU A 55 -18.04 -11.75 -3.26
CA GLU A 55 -16.60 -11.88 -3.52
C GLU A 55 -15.71 -11.29 -2.42
N TRP A 56 -16.02 -10.07 -1.96
CA TRP A 56 -15.23 -9.36 -0.94
C TRP A 56 -16.03 -9.12 0.36
N THR A 57 -17.09 -9.91 0.59
CA THR A 57 -18.01 -9.70 1.73
C THR A 57 -17.44 -10.14 3.08
N ASP A 58 -16.45 -11.01 3.06
CA ASP A 58 -15.70 -11.51 4.21
C ASP A 58 -14.45 -10.69 4.49
N THR A 59 -14.06 -9.80 3.57
CA THR A 59 -12.87 -8.98 3.67
C THR A 59 -13.03 -7.86 4.70
N PRO A 60 -12.14 -7.77 5.71
CA PRO A 60 -12.11 -6.64 6.62
C PRO A 60 -11.83 -5.34 5.88
N ALA A 61 -12.78 -4.39 5.92
CA ALA A 61 -12.63 -3.09 5.29
C ALA A 61 -11.93 -2.10 6.24
N THR A 62 -10.88 -1.45 5.75
CA THR A 62 -10.18 -0.34 6.40
C THR A 62 -10.38 0.93 5.60
N GLU A 63 -10.75 2.02 6.28
CA GLU A 63 -10.96 3.32 5.63
C GLU A 63 -9.61 3.94 5.19
N LEU A 64 -9.55 4.43 3.95
CA LEU A 64 -8.48 5.29 3.46
C LEU A 64 -8.86 6.74 3.74
N THR A 65 -7.96 7.48 4.39
CA THR A 65 -8.16 8.89 4.74
C THR A 65 -6.96 9.72 4.26
N GLY A 66 -7.21 10.99 3.92
CA GLY A 66 -6.17 11.89 3.41
C GLY A 66 -6.64 12.65 2.17
N ASN A 67 -5.76 12.76 1.17
CA ASN A 67 -6.04 13.46 -0.09
C ASN A 67 -7.06 12.73 -0.97
N ALA A 68 -7.15 11.41 -0.82
CA ALA A 68 -8.18 10.57 -1.41
C ALA A 68 -8.91 9.86 -0.26
N THR A 69 -10.23 9.68 -0.38
CA THR A 69 -11.00 8.88 0.57
C THR A 69 -11.54 7.64 -0.11
N GLY A 70 -11.57 6.54 0.62
CA GLY A 70 -11.82 5.25 0.03
C GLY A 70 -11.79 4.15 1.07
N LYS A 71 -11.68 2.91 0.61
CA LYS A 71 -11.49 1.75 1.47
C LYS A 71 -10.50 0.80 0.85
N PHE A 72 -9.85 0.01 1.69
CA PHE A 72 -9.14 -1.17 1.23
C PHE A 72 -9.46 -2.35 2.13
N GLY A 73 -9.27 -3.54 1.58
CA GLY A 73 -9.34 -4.79 2.31
C GLY A 73 -8.39 -5.79 1.68
N TYR A 74 -8.04 -6.81 2.45
CA TYR A 74 -7.26 -7.92 1.91
C TYR A 74 -7.63 -9.24 2.60
N ASN A 75 -7.42 -10.33 1.88
CA ASN A 75 -7.59 -11.70 2.33
C ASN A 75 -6.37 -12.53 1.91
N ILE A 76 -6.19 -13.70 2.51
CA ILE A 76 -5.34 -14.75 1.92
C ILE A 76 -6.19 -15.49 0.88
N GLN A 77 -5.67 -15.78 -0.31
CA GLN A 77 -6.41 -16.41 -1.40
C GLN A 77 -7.04 -17.74 -0.98
N ASP A 78 -6.22 -18.64 -0.44
CA ASP A 78 -6.63 -19.86 0.24
C ASP A 78 -5.42 -20.49 0.98
N PHE A 79 -5.63 -21.55 1.75
CA PHE A 79 -4.56 -22.22 2.51
C PHE A 79 -3.63 -23.13 1.68
N THR A 80 -3.86 -23.24 0.38
CA THR A 80 -3.01 -23.98 -0.57
C THR A 80 -2.08 -23.04 -1.31
N ASN A 81 -2.62 -21.93 -1.82
CA ASN A 81 -1.92 -20.97 -2.65
C ASN A 81 -1.33 -19.83 -1.83
N LEU A 82 -1.89 -19.47 -0.66
CA LEU A 82 -1.38 -18.44 0.27
C LEU A 82 -1.15 -17.04 -0.33
N GLY A 83 -1.61 -16.75 -1.55
CA GLY A 83 -1.45 -15.42 -2.15
C GLY A 83 -2.21 -14.36 -1.36
N LEU A 84 -1.73 -13.11 -1.36
CA LEU A 84 -2.43 -11.99 -0.74
C LEU A 84 -3.32 -11.31 -1.78
N GLU A 85 -4.64 -11.35 -1.57
CA GLU A 85 -5.63 -10.72 -2.44
C GLU A 85 -6.06 -9.38 -1.84
N TRP A 86 -6.01 -8.32 -2.63
CA TRP A 86 -6.30 -6.95 -2.23
C TRP A 86 -7.43 -6.38 -3.07
N ILE A 87 -8.32 -5.64 -2.41
CA ILE A 87 -9.24 -4.70 -3.03
C ILE A 87 -8.96 -3.31 -2.49
N VAL A 88 -8.81 -2.33 -3.38
CA VAL A 88 -8.60 -0.92 -3.02
C VAL A 88 -9.56 -0.07 -3.83
N GLU A 89 -10.41 0.69 -3.14
CA GLU A 89 -11.43 1.55 -3.74
C GLU A 89 -11.18 3.01 -3.37
N ILE A 90 -11.07 3.90 -4.37
CA ILE A 90 -10.94 5.35 -4.16
C ILE A 90 -12.23 6.04 -4.57
N PHE A 91 -13.03 6.48 -3.59
CA PHE A 91 -14.38 7.01 -3.80
C PHE A 91 -14.43 8.44 -4.34
N THR A 92 -13.35 9.19 -4.18
CA THR A 92 -13.27 10.60 -4.54
C THR A 92 -12.75 10.84 -5.93
N ASP A 93 -12.31 9.79 -6.61
CA ASP A 93 -11.65 9.90 -7.90
C ASP A 93 -12.30 8.99 -8.95
N ASN A 94 -12.61 9.60 -10.08
CA ASN A 94 -13.13 8.96 -11.28
C ASN A 94 -12.56 9.61 -12.55
N THR A 95 -11.45 10.34 -12.44
CA THR A 95 -10.70 10.83 -13.60
C THR A 95 -9.75 9.74 -14.09
N ASN A 96 -8.97 10.01 -15.12
CA ASN A 96 -8.01 9.04 -15.66
C ASN A 96 -6.69 9.78 -15.89
N ASP A 97 -6.21 10.44 -14.84
CA ASP A 97 -5.08 11.35 -14.96
C ASP A 97 -3.79 10.51 -15.02
N ALA A 98 -2.91 10.84 -15.98
CA ALA A 98 -1.70 10.05 -16.21
C ALA A 98 -0.71 10.03 -15.01
N GLY A 99 -0.92 10.94 -14.04
CA GLY A 99 -0.14 11.02 -12.81
C GLY A 99 -0.72 10.22 -11.64
N ASP A 100 -1.93 9.66 -11.79
CA ASP A 100 -2.56 8.86 -10.74
C ASP A 100 -1.76 7.56 -10.55
N TYR A 101 -1.67 7.11 -9.31
CA TYR A 101 -0.99 5.86 -9.02
C TYR A 101 -1.61 5.14 -7.84
N TRP A 102 -1.56 3.82 -7.93
CA TRP A 102 -1.74 2.94 -6.78
C TRP A 102 -0.37 2.67 -6.17
N GLN A 103 -0.28 2.65 -4.85
CA GLN A 103 0.94 2.24 -4.15
C GLN A 103 0.59 1.35 -2.97
N ILE A 104 1.15 0.15 -2.94
CA ILE A 104 1.03 -0.81 -1.85
C ILE A 104 2.45 -1.13 -1.38
N CYS A 105 2.71 -0.93 -0.09
CA CYS A 105 4.02 -1.19 0.52
C CYS A 105 3.88 -2.32 1.55
N PHE A 106 4.83 -3.25 1.52
CA PHE A 106 4.91 -4.38 2.42
C PHE A 106 6.19 -4.27 3.24
N ASP A 107 6.04 -4.38 4.56
CA ASP A 107 7.11 -4.54 5.53
C ASP A 107 7.04 -5.99 6.03
N ASP A 108 7.80 -6.87 5.38
CA ASP A 108 7.71 -8.33 5.60
C ASP A 108 8.35 -8.74 6.93
N GLY A 109 9.41 -8.04 7.32
CA GLY A 109 10.07 -8.20 8.61
C GLY A 109 9.26 -7.63 9.78
N ASN A 110 8.30 -6.74 9.49
CA ASN A 110 7.51 -5.98 10.44
C ASN A 110 8.41 -5.29 11.49
N ASP A 111 9.61 -4.87 11.07
CA ASP A 111 10.63 -4.31 11.94
C ASP A 111 10.58 -2.77 11.96
N GLY A 112 9.90 -2.18 10.96
CA GLY A 112 9.78 -0.76 10.74
C GLY A 112 11.13 -0.10 10.42
N GLY A 113 11.09 1.16 10.02
CA GLY A 113 12.33 1.86 9.69
C GLY A 113 12.12 3.24 9.15
N MET A 114 13.23 3.94 8.85
CA MET A 114 13.21 5.21 8.12
C MET A 114 13.52 5.04 6.63
N ALA A 115 14.02 3.88 6.23
CA ALA A 115 14.33 3.51 4.85
C ALA A 115 13.88 2.06 4.64
N PRO A 116 13.48 1.68 3.43
CA PRO A 116 12.99 0.34 3.16
C PRO A 116 14.14 -0.68 3.22
N ASP A 117 14.00 -1.71 4.03
CA ASP A 117 14.98 -2.79 4.18
C ASP A 117 14.87 -3.84 3.06
N THR A 118 15.79 -4.79 3.03
CA THR A 118 15.97 -5.77 1.96
C THR A 118 14.90 -6.86 1.91
N ASP A 119 13.95 -6.86 2.82
CA ASP A 119 12.73 -7.67 2.84
C ASP A 119 11.47 -6.83 2.61
N ASP A 120 11.60 -5.51 2.47
CA ASP A 120 10.49 -4.63 2.11
C ASP A 120 10.21 -4.63 0.61
N PHE A 121 8.93 -4.55 0.27
CA PHE A 121 8.47 -4.50 -1.11
C PHE A 121 7.51 -3.34 -1.34
N LYS A 122 7.50 -2.82 -2.56
CA LYS A 122 6.55 -1.80 -2.99
C LYS A 122 6.03 -2.13 -4.38
N ILE A 123 4.73 -2.09 -4.53
CA ILE A 123 4.04 -2.20 -5.81
C ILE A 123 3.49 -0.83 -6.16
N GLU A 124 3.76 -0.37 -7.38
CA GLU A 124 3.14 0.83 -7.96
C GLU A 124 2.46 0.49 -9.28
N ILE A 125 1.27 1.04 -9.49
CA ILE A 125 0.58 1.00 -10.78
C ILE A 125 0.35 2.44 -11.20
N ILE A 126 1.11 2.91 -12.18
CA ILE A 126 1.16 4.31 -12.61
C ILE A 126 0.23 4.53 -13.80
N GLY A 127 -0.55 5.61 -13.76
CA GLY A 127 -1.50 6.01 -14.79
C GLY A 127 -2.47 4.88 -15.14
N HIS A 128 -2.89 4.10 -14.13
CA HIS A 128 -3.81 2.96 -14.29
C HIS A 128 -3.35 1.88 -15.29
N THR A 129 -2.05 1.82 -15.63
CA THR A 129 -1.59 0.98 -16.74
C THR A 129 -0.24 0.30 -16.49
N THR A 130 0.70 0.99 -15.84
CA THR A 130 2.08 0.53 -15.77
C THR A 130 2.41 0.00 -14.39
N LEU A 131 2.56 -1.32 -14.27
CA LEU A 131 3.05 -1.98 -13.07
C LEU A 131 4.56 -1.77 -12.91
N LYS A 132 4.96 -1.37 -11.71
CA LYS A 132 6.35 -1.36 -11.24
C LYS A 132 6.42 -2.03 -9.88
N VAL A 133 7.43 -2.86 -9.68
CA VAL A 133 7.70 -3.50 -8.39
C VAL A 133 9.08 -3.07 -7.93
N TYR A 134 9.21 -2.82 -6.64
CA TYR A 134 10.46 -2.40 -6.04
C TYR A 134 10.73 -3.24 -4.81
N LYS A 135 12.02 -3.41 -4.53
CA LYS A 135 12.54 -4.00 -3.31
C LYS A 135 13.38 -2.99 -2.56
N GLY A 136 13.32 -3.00 -1.23
CA GLY A 136 14.16 -2.13 -0.43
C GLY A 136 15.64 -2.55 -0.50
N THR A 137 16.50 -1.59 -0.17
CA THR A 137 17.97 -1.75 -0.23
C THR A 137 18.64 -1.38 1.10
N GLY A 138 17.85 -1.14 2.15
CA GLY A 138 18.28 -0.52 3.42
C GLY A 138 18.51 1.00 3.33
N THR A 139 18.48 1.59 2.13
CA THR A 139 18.66 3.04 1.93
C THR A 139 17.63 3.69 1.00
N GLY A 140 16.88 2.87 0.25
CA GLY A 140 15.87 3.32 -0.69
C GLY A 140 15.31 2.17 -1.51
N TRP A 141 14.47 2.48 -2.48
CA TRP A 141 13.82 1.50 -3.37
C TRP A 141 14.65 1.23 -4.62
N GLN A 142 14.73 -0.04 -5.02
CA GLN A 142 15.28 -0.47 -6.31
C GLN A 142 14.21 -1.19 -7.10
N GLU A 143 13.98 -0.79 -8.36
CA GLU A 143 13.03 -1.46 -9.25
C GLU A 143 13.50 -2.89 -9.54
N ILE A 144 12.59 -3.86 -9.44
CA ILE A 144 12.80 -5.28 -9.71
C ILE A 144 11.77 -5.78 -10.73
N THR A 145 12.07 -6.90 -11.37
CA THR A 145 11.12 -7.61 -12.23
C THR A 145 10.55 -8.80 -11.47
N PRO A 146 9.24 -8.83 -11.17
CA PRO A 146 8.62 -9.98 -10.55
C PRO A 146 8.62 -11.18 -11.51
N GLU A 147 8.56 -12.38 -10.97
CA GLU A 147 8.37 -13.60 -11.74
C GLU A 147 7.03 -13.58 -12.49
N ALA A 148 6.96 -14.35 -13.57
CA ALA A 148 5.76 -14.41 -14.40
C ALA A 148 4.58 -14.96 -13.59
N GLY A 149 3.57 -14.12 -13.38
CA GLY A 149 2.36 -14.48 -12.63
C GLY A 149 2.43 -14.24 -11.12
N GLU A 150 3.57 -13.76 -10.61
CA GLU A 150 3.75 -13.40 -9.20
C GLU A 150 2.79 -12.29 -8.77
N ILE A 151 2.67 -11.25 -9.60
CA ILE A 151 1.71 -10.16 -9.41
C ILE A 151 0.66 -10.22 -10.52
N LYS A 152 -0.61 -10.37 -10.14
CA LYS A 152 -1.77 -10.22 -11.02
C LYS A 152 -2.57 -9.02 -10.54
N TRP A 153 -2.97 -8.14 -11.44
CA TRP A 153 -3.73 -6.96 -11.06
C TRP A 153 -4.63 -6.51 -12.21
N ASN A 154 -5.68 -5.79 -11.86
CA ASN A 154 -6.49 -5.03 -12.80
C ASN A 154 -7.19 -3.89 -12.05
N ASN A 155 -7.50 -2.81 -12.74
CA ASN A 155 -8.26 -1.71 -12.15
C ASN A 155 -9.25 -1.12 -13.15
N THR A 156 -10.45 -0.80 -12.70
CA THR A 156 -11.49 -0.21 -13.56
C THR A 156 -12.31 0.82 -12.79
N ILE A 157 -13.01 1.68 -13.54
CA ILE A 157 -14.05 2.54 -12.98
C ILE A 157 -15.34 1.73 -12.94
N SER A 158 -15.83 1.43 -11.74
CA SER A 158 -17.08 0.69 -11.50
C SER A 158 -17.74 1.16 -10.21
N ALA A 159 -18.98 0.72 -9.98
CA ALA A 159 -19.61 0.78 -8.67
C ALA A 159 -19.32 -0.52 -7.91
N SER A 160 -19.46 -0.47 -6.58
CA SER A 160 -19.31 -1.60 -5.66
C SER A 160 -20.42 -1.58 -4.59
N PRO A 161 -20.58 -2.66 -3.82
CA PRO A 161 -21.37 -2.65 -2.60
C PRO A 161 -20.93 -1.60 -1.56
N TRP A 162 -19.66 -1.20 -1.52
CA TRP A 162 -19.19 -0.14 -0.62
C TRP A 162 -19.55 1.26 -1.12
N ASN A 163 -19.60 1.47 -2.43
CA ASN A 163 -20.01 2.74 -3.02
C ASN A 163 -20.69 2.55 -4.38
N SER A 164 -21.97 2.95 -4.45
CA SER A 164 -22.77 2.86 -5.66
C SER A 164 -22.41 3.89 -6.73
N THR A 165 -21.59 4.89 -6.42
CA THR A 165 -21.09 5.87 -7.38
C THR A 165 -19.90 5.29 -8.11
N PRO A 166 -19.84 5.30 -9.45
CA PRO A 166 -18.67 4.83 -10.19
C PRO A 166 -17.38 5.54 -9.76
N HIS A 167 -16.39 4.75 -9.41
CA HIS A 167 -15.11 5.19 -8.86
C HIS A 167 -14.03 4.16 -9.20
N TRP A 168 -12.77 4.48 -8.95
CA TRP A 168 -11.68 3.54 -9.22
C TRP A 168 -11.63 2.39 -8.20
N ILE A 169 -11.62 1.18 -8.74
CA ILE A 169 -11.42 -0.06 -8.00
C ILE A 169 -10.16 -0.73 -8.55
N LEU A 170 -9.24 -1.10 -7.66
CA LEU A 170 -8.08 -1.94 -7.93
C LEU A 170 -8.28 -3.29 -7.25
N GLU A 171 -8.04 -4.36 -8.01
CA GLU A 171 -7.83 -5.70 -7.46
C GLU A 171 -6.41 -6.16 -7.77
N LEU A 172 -5.75 -6.78 -6.80
CA LEU A 172 -4.39 -7.27 -6.92
C LEU A 172 -4.19 -8.57 -6.14
N VAL A 173 -3.46 -9.51 -6.72
CA VAL A 173 -2.98 -10.73 -6.04
C VAL A 173 -1.46 -10.78 -6.13
N ASP A 174 -0.82 -10.93 -4.98
CA ASP A 174 0.61 -11.19 -4.83
C ASP A 174 0.85 -12.63 -4.35
N THR A 175 1.50 -13.45 -5.18
CA THR A 175 1.84 -14.84 -4.85
C THR A 175 3.31 -15.02 -4.43
N SER A 176 4.09 -13.96 -4.30
CA SER A 176 5.48 -14.04 -3.80
C SER A 176 5.55 -14.51 -2.35
N LYS A 177 4.46 -14.33 -1.59
CA LYS A 177 4.32 -14.68 -0.17
C LYS A 177 4.06 -16.17 0.09
N THR A 178 4.24 -16.99 -0.93
CA THR A 178 3.77 -18.40 -0.96
C THR A 178 4.94 -19.39 -1.05
N SER A 179 6.16 -18.89 -1.23
CA SER A 179 7.39 -19.66 -1.45
C SER A 179 8.47 -19.39 -0.39
#